data_AF-A0A7X1WSH8-F1
#
_entry.id   AF-A0A7X1WSH8-F1
#
_cell.length_a   1.000
_cell.length_b   1.000
_cell.length_c   1.000
_cell.angle_alpha   90.00
_cell.angle_beta   90.00
_cell.angle_gamma   90.00
#
_symmetry.space_group_name_H-M   'P 1'
#
loop_
_entity.id
_entity.type
_entity.pdbx_description
1 polymer ?
#
loop_
_entity_poly.entity_id
_entity_poly.type
_entity_poly.pdbx_seq_one_letter_code
_entity_poly.pdbx_strand_id
1 'polypeptide(L)' 'MFDDVMGLMKVCAGRFNEGAPDAFASSIVAEVLTPILKDIDSLRSFNEGYQRQVLIIDGILEEAQILQARSKGADT' A
#
# COMPACT_ATOMS: atom_id res chain seq x y z
N MET A 1 3.96 2.84 -6.99
CA MET A 1 2.89 1.98 -7.54
C MET A 1 1.53 2.37 -7.00
N PHE A 2 1.22 2.17 -5.71
CA PHE A 2 -0.09 2.55 -5.15
C PHE A 2 -0.33 4.06 -5.15
N ASP A 3 0.72 4.87 -4.98
CA ASP A 3 0.63 6.33 -5.10
C ASP A 3 0.29 6.78 -6.53
N ASP A 4 0.89 6.12 -7.53
CA ASP A 4 0.61 6.39 -8.94
C ASP A 4 -0.83 6.03 -9.30
N VAL A 5 -1.30 4.86 -8.84
CA VAL A 5 -2.69 4.40 -9.03
C VAL A 5 -3.67 5.35 -8.32
N MET A 6 -3.35 5.76 -7.09
CA MET A 6 -4.17 6.72 -6.35
C MET A 6 -4.22 8.08 -7.05
N GLY A 7 -3.08 8.57 -7.54
CA GLY A 7 -2.99 9.82 -8.28
C GLY A 7 -3.84 9.79 -9.55
N LEU A 8 -3.72 8.73 -10.34
CA LEU A 8 -4.52 8.54 -11.55
C LEU A 8 -6.02 8.47 -11.21
N MET A 9 -6.40 7.70 -10.20
CA MET A 9 -7.81 7.55 -9.82
C MET A 9 -8.42 8.84 -9.28
N LYS A 10 -7.68 9.65 -8.52
CA LYS A 10 -8.15 10.98 -8.09
C LYS A 10 -8.41 11.90 -9.27
N VAL A 11 -7.54 11.89 -10.29
CA VAL A 11 -7.74 12.67 -11.52
C VAL A 11 -8.98 12.20 -12.28
N CYS A 12 -9.14 10.89 -12.46
CA CYS A 12 -10.29 10.32 -13.15
C CYS A 12 -11.60 10.62 -12.42
N ALA A 13 -11.64 10.43 -11.09
CA ALA A 13 -12.83 10.72 -10.28
C ALA A 13 -13.16 12.22 -10.28
N GLY A 14 -12.15 13.09 -10.21
CA GLY A 14 -12.33 14.54 -10.30
C GLY A 14 -12.98 14.96 -11.62
N ARG A 15 -12.44 14.49 -12.76
CA ARG A 15 -12.99 14.78 -14.09
C ARG A 15 -14.42 14.25 -14.26
N PHE A 16 -14.70 13.06 -13.73
CA PHE A 16 -16.06 12.51 -13.78
C PHE A 16 -17.03 13.36 -12.97
N ASN A 17 -16.64 13.76 -11.75
CA ASN A 17 -17.47 14.59 -10.87
C ASN A 17 -17.74 15.99 -11.45
N GLU A 18 -16.76 16.61 -12.10
CA GLU A 18 -16.95 17.89 -12.81
C GLU A 18 -17.94 17.78 -13.98
N GLY A 19 -17.98 16.63 -14.65
CA GLY A 19 -18.85 16.35 -15.79
C GLY A 19 -20.17 15.66 -15.42
N ALA A 20 -20.51 15.53 -14.14
CA ALA A 20 -21.66 14.78 -13.62
C ALA A 20 -22.79 15.72 -13.17
N PRO A 21 -23.66 16.23 -14.08
CA PRO A 21 -24.66 17.23 -13.75
C PRO A 21 -25.90 16.66 -13.06
N ASP A 22 -26.11 15.33 -13.09
CA ASP A 22 -27.34 14.69 -12.64
C ASP A 22 -27.15 13.80 -11.40
N ALA A 23 -28.29 13.44 -10.80
CA ALA A 23 -28.34 12.66 -9.57
C ALA A 23 -27.82 11.23 -9.73
N PHE A 24 -27.89 10.66 -10.94
CA PHE A 24 -27.37 9.32 -11.22
C PHE A 24 -25.84 9.34 -11.32
N ALA A 25 -25.28 10.32 -12.02
CA ALA A 25 -23.84 10.52 -12.06
C ALA A 25 -23.29 10.82 -10.64
N SER A 26 -24.01 11.59 -9.83
CA SER A 26 -23.68 11.81 -8.42
C SER A 26 -23.70 10.51 -7.60
N SER A 27 -24.64 9.60 -7.85
CA SER A 27 -24.67 8.31 -7.15
C SER A 27 -23.49 7.42 -7.53
N ILE A 28 -23.03 7.45 -8.79
CA ILE A 28 -21.81 6.73 -9.20
C ILE A 28 -20.58 7.24 -8.44
N VAL A 29 -20.45 8.56 -8.25
CA VAL A 29 -19.33 9.13 -7.46
C VAL A 29 -19.38 8.63 -6.02
N ALA A 30 -20.55 8.69 -5.39
CA ALA A 30 -20.72 8.36 -3.99
C ALA A 30 -20.60 6.85 -3.72
N GLU A 31 -21.19 6.02 -4.57
CA GLU A 31 -21.37 4.58 -4.31
C GLU A 31 -20.32 3.70 -4.99
N VAL A 32 -19.59 4.22 -5.98
CA VAL A 32 -18.59 3.45 -6.73
C VAL A 32 -17.20 4.07 -6.61
N LEU A 33 -17.05 5.32 -7.07
CA LEU A 33 -15.71 5.92 -7.17
C LEU A 33 -15.10 6.21 -5.79
N THR A 34 -15.89 6.70 -4.85
CA THR A 34 -15.43 7.00 -3.49
C THR A 34 -15.00 5.72 -2.75
N PRO A 35 -15.77 4.61 -2.75
CA PRO A 35 -15.33 3.33 -2.19
C PRO A 35 -14.05 2.79 -2.84
N ILE A 36 -13.93 2.82 -4.17
CA ILE A 36 -12.71 2.36 -4.86
C ILE A 36 -11.48 3.16 -4.39
N LEU A 37 -11.59 4.48 -4.26
CA LEU A 37 -10.51 5.31 -3.72
C LEU A 37 -10.15 4.89 -2.29
N LYS A 38 -11.15 4.62 -1.43
CA LYS A 38 -10.90 4.15 -0.07
C LYS A 38 -10.20 2.78 -0.04
N ASP A 39 -10.58 1.88 -0.94
CA ASP A 39 -9.98 0.54 -1.01
C ASP A 39 -8.52 0.60 -1.47
N ILE A 40 -8.22 1.43 -2.47
CA ILE A 40 -6.83 1.67 -2.93
C ILE A 40 -5.98 2.25 -1.79
N ASP A 41 -6.54 3.19 -1.01
CA ASP A 41 -5.85 3.76 0.14
C ASP A 41 -5.56 2.71 1.22
N SER A 42 -6.54 1.85 1.48
CA SER A 42 -6.41 0.74 2.43
C SER A 42 -5.34 -0.26 1.99
N LEU A 43 -5.28 -0.59 0.68
CA LEU A 43 -4.25 -1.44 0.12
C LEU A 43 -2.85 -0.80 0.20
N ARG A 44 -2.74 0.52 0.00
CA ARG A 44 -1.46 1.24 0.18
C ARG A 44 -0.97 1.10 1.61
N SER A 45 -1.82 1.42 2.58
CA SER A 45 -1.48 1.35 4.01
C SER A 45 -1.10 -0.07 4.44
N PHE A 46 -1.85 -1.07 3.96
CA PHE A 46 -1.50 -2.47 4.17
C PHE A 46 -0.11 -2.81 3.61
N ASN A 47 0.19 -2.40 2.37
CA ASN A 47 1.48 -2.66 1.74
C ASN A 47 2.63 -1.98 2.50
N GLU A 48 2.46 -0.74 2.98
CA GLU A 48 3.46 -0.07 3.83
C GLU A 48 3.74 -0.85 5.12
N GLY A 49 2.69 -1.35 5.77
CA GLY A 49 2.80 -2.22 6.93
C GLY A 49 3.53 -3.52 6.62
N TYR A 50 3.19 -4.16 5.50
CA TYR A 50 3.84 -5.39 5.03
C TYR A 50 5.34 -5.18 4.76
N GLN A 51 5.70 -4.13 4.02
CA GLN A 51 7.11 -3.80 3.73
C GLN A 51 7.92 -3.56 5.01
N ARG A 52 7.33 -2.90 6.01
CA ARG A 52 7.98 -2.71 7.31
C ARG A 52 8.25 -4.04 8.01
N GLN A 53 7.31 -4.98 7.95
CA GLN A 53 7.51 -6.31 8.55
C GLN A 53 8.59 -7.11 7.84
N VAL A 54 8.65 -7.05 6.51
CA VAL A 54 9.72 -7.69 5.71
C VAL A 54 11.09 -7.19 6.17
N LEU A 55 11.29 -5.88 6.26
CA LEU A 55 12.56 -5.30 6.72
C LEU A 55 12.96 -5.74 8.13
N ILE A 56 11.99 -5.88 9.05
CA ILE A 56 12.24 -6.37 10.41
C ILE A 56 12.71 -7.83 10.37
N ILE A 57 12.03 -8.67 9.59
CA ILE A 57 12.37 -10.09 9.45
C ILE A 57 13.77 -10.24 8.84
N ASP A 58 14.08 -9.48 7.79
CA ASP A 58 15.39 -9.51 7.14
C ASP A 58 16.50 -9.13 8.14
N GLY A 59 16.28 -8.10 8.96
CA GLY A 59 17.21 -7.72 10.02
C GLY A 59 17.42 -8.82 11.07
N ILE A 60 16.35 -9.47 11.52
CA ILE A 60 16.45 -10.61 12.47
C ILE A 60 17.22 -11.78 11.85
N LEU A 61 16.98 -12.08 10.57
CA LEU A 61 17.67 -13.15 9.86
C LEU A 61 19.17 -12.85 9.72
N GLU A 62 19.53 -11.60 9.40
CA GLU A 62 20.93 -11.17 9.34
C GLU A 62 21.62 -11.27 10.70
N GLU A 63 20.98 -10.82 11.78
CA GLU A 63 21.49 -10.96 13.15
C GLU A 63 21.70 -12.43 13.53
N ALA A 64 20.74 -13.30 13.23
CA ALA A 64 20.85 -14.73 13.50
C ALA A 64 22.03 -15.38 12.75
N GLN A 65 22.27 -14.98 11.50
CA GLN A 65 23.41 -15.45 10.72
C GLN A 65 24.75 -14.99 11.32
N ILE A 66 24.84 -13.73 11.76
CA ILE A 66 26.04 -13.21 12.43
C ILE A 66 26.33 -13.99 13.72
N LEU A 67 25.31 -14.25 14.53
CA LEU A 67 25.45 -15.02 15.77
C LEU A 67 25.89 -16.47 15.49
N GLN A 68 25.32 -17.12 14.47
CA GLN A 68 25.73 -18.46 14.05
C GLN A 68 27.19 -18.51 13.55
N ALA A 69 27.63 -17.51 12.79
CA ALA A 69 29.01 -17.43 12.32
C ALA A 69 29.99 -17.25 13.50
N ARG A 70 29.63 -16.41 14.48
CA ARG A 70 30.43 -16.22 15.70
C ARG A 70 30.50 -17.47 16.57
N SER A 71 29.40 -18.20 16.72
CA SER A 71 29.41 -19.44 17.50
C SER A 71 30.29 -20.51 16.84
N LYS A 72 30.26 -20.63 15.50
CA LYS A 72 31.13 -21.57 14.77
C LYS A 72 32.62 -21.20 14.83
N GLY A 73 32.97 -19.93 14.93
CA GLY A 73 34.36 -19.49 15.06
C GLY A 73 34.94 -19.61 16.47
N ALA A 74 34.12 -19.91 17.49
CA ALA A 74 34.57 -20.11 18.87
C ALA A 74 34.93 -21.58 19.18
N ASP A 75 34.54 -22.52 18.31
CA ASP A 75 34.79 -23.97 18.44
C ASP A 75 36.04 -24.46 17.67
N THR A 76 36.85 -23.54 17.10
CA THR A 76 38.13 -23.83 16.43
C THR A 76 39.28 -23.08 17.08
#